data_AF-A0A194PXJ9-F1
#
_entry.id   AF-A0A194PXJ9-F1
#
_cell.length_a   1.000
_cell.length_b   1.000
_cell.length_c   1.000
_cell.angle_alpha   90.00
_cell.angle_beta   90.00
_cell.angle_gamma   90.00
#
_symmetry.space_group_name_H-M   'P 1'
#
loop_
_entity.id
_entity.type
_entity.pdbx_description
1 polymer ?
#
loop_
_entity_poly.entity_id
_entity_poly.type
_entity_poly.pdbx_seq_one_letter_code
_entity_poly.pdbx_strand_id
1 'polypeptide(L)' 'MSEKSEEINTIEFDPILPDCGILFFEECPTEYEIQRPILLPLKSTTQLRFEQLQQEAARLRRDSNKSAKQTP' A
#
# COMPACT_ATOMS: atom_id res chain seq x y z
N MET A 1 59.74 -12.20 -0.86
CA MET A 1 58.52 -12.23 -0.02
C MET A 1 57.34 -12.34 -0.98
N SER A 2 56.90 -13.57 -1.27
CA SER A 2 55.76 -13.80 -2.16
C SER A 2 54.58 -14.14 -1.26
N GLU A 3 53.65 -13.20 -1.12
CA GLU A 3 52.41 -13.42 -0.38
C GLU A 3 51.60 -14.47 -1.13
N LYS A 4 51.39 -15.62 -0.47
CA LYS A 4 50.44 -16.64 -0.94
C LYS A 4 49.04 -16.04 -0.74
N SER A 5 48.41 -15.59 -1.81
CA SER A 5 46.98 -15.31 -1.82
C SER A 5 46.24 -16.62 -1.58
N GLU A 6 45.66 -16.78 -0.41
CA GLU A 6 44.72 -17.88 -0.12
C GLU A 6 43.50 -17.67 -1.02
N GLU A 7 43.37 -18.51 -2.06
CA GLU A 7 42.16 -18.60 -2.86
C GLU A 7 41.05 -19.13 -1.96
N ILE A 8 40.25 -18.21 -1.42
CA ILE A 8 39.00 -18.55 -0.75
C ILE A 8 38.09 -19.11 -1.84
N ASN A 9 38.07 -20.44 -1.97
CA ASN A 9 37.08 -21.15 -2.76
C ASN A 9 35.71 -20.94 -2.09
N THR A 10 35.03 -19.86 -2.44
CA THR A 10 33.61 -19.68 -2.16
C THR A 10 32.85 -20.73 -2.94
N ILE A 11 32.54 -21.84 -2.26
CA ILE A 11 31.62 -22.85 -2.78
C ILE A 11 30.25 -22.17 -2.84
N GLU A 12 29.82 -21.79 -4.04
CA GLU A 12 28.44 -21.35 -4.28
C GLU A 12 27.53 -22.56 -4.05
N PHE A 13 26.91 -22.59 -2.87
CA PHE A 13 25.93 -23.60 -2.53
C PHE A 13 24.60 -23.25 -3.22
N ASP A 14 24.25 -24.01 -4.25
CA ASP A 14 22.93 -23.96 -4.85
C ASP A 14 22.00 -24.93 -4.09
N PRO A 15 21.06 -24.43 -3.26
CA PRO A 15 20.20 -25.29 -2.48
C PRO A 15 19.27 -26.08 -3.41
N ILE A 16 19.36 -27.40 -3.36
CA ILE A 16 18.44 -28.29 -4.07
C ILE A 16 17.04 -28.09 -3.46
N LEU A 17 16.12 -27.57 -4.27
CA LEU A 17 14.72 -27.41 -3.92
C LEU A 17 13.92 -28.67 -4.28
N PRO A 18 12.78 -28.93 -3.62
CA PRO A 18 11.88 -30.01 -4.04
C PRO A 18 11.40 -29.83 -5.48
N ASP A 19 11.40 -30.91 -6.25
CA ASP A 19 10.98 -30.92 -7.66
C ASP A 19 9.46 -30.77 -7.84
N CYS A 20 8.69 -30.90 -6.75
CA CYS A 20 7.23 -30.91 -6.76
C CYS A 20 6.65 -29.92 -5.72
N GLY A 21 5.56 -29.25 -6.09
CA GLY A 21 4.79 -28.36 -5.21
C GLY A 21 3.82 -29.08 -4.29
N ILE A 22 3.14 -28.31 -3.42
CA ILE A 22 2.10 -28.81 -2.52
C ILE A 22 0.80 -29.04 -3.29
N LEU A 23 0.17 -30.19 -3.10
CA LEU A 23 -1.12 -30.55 -3.70
C LEU A 23 -2.21 -30.62 -2.64
N PHE A 24 -3.33 -29.95 -2.88
CA PHE A 24 -4.55 -30.05 -2.07
C PHE A 24 -5.50 -31.05 -2.76
N PHE A 25 -5.88 -32.12 -2.05
CA PHE A 25 -6.79 -33.16 -2.56
C PHE A 25 -8.26 -32.90 -2.21
N GLU A 26 -8.50 -31.96 -1.29
CA GLU A 26 -9.83 -31.55 -0.82
C GLU A 26 -9.96 -30.03 -0.87
N GLU A 27 -11.18 -29.54 -1.09
CA GLU A 27 -11.48 -28.11 -1.10
C GLU A 27 -11.46 -27.55 0.33
N CYS A 28 -10.86 -26.38 0.51
CA CYS A 28 -10.78 -25.72 1.82
C CYS A 28 -12.15 -25.10 2.19
N PRO A 29 -12.67 -25.32 3.41
CA PRO A 29 -13.92 -24.69 3.85
C PRO A 29 -13.80 -23.16 3.89
N THR A 30 -14.78 -22.46 3.32
CA THR A 30 -14.78 -21.00 3.17
C THR A 30 -15.38 -20.25 4.36
N GLU A 31 -15.76 -20.95 5.43
CA GLU A 31 -16.43 -20.39 6.62
C GLU A 31 -15.61 -19.29 7.32
N TYR A 32 -14.29 -19.29 7.10
CA TYR A 32 -13.35 -18.33 7.67
C TYR A 32 -12.64 -17.49 6.59
N GLU A 33 -13.24 -17.35 5.39
CA GLU A 33 -12.65 -16.51 4.35
C GLU A 33 -12.62 -15.04 4.82
N ILE A 34 -11.42 -14.47 4.87
CA ILE A 34 -11.22 -13.07 5.19
C ILE A 34 -11.72 -12.18 4.04
N GLN A 35 -12.19 -10.98 4.37
CA GLN A 35 -12.58 -10.03 3.34
C GLN A 35 -11.39 -9.68 2.45
N ARG A 36 -11.62 -9.76 1.13
CA ARG A 36 -10.61 -9.42 0.14
C ARG A 36 -10.35 -7.90 0.15
N PRO A 37 -9.10 -7.48 -0.11
CA PRO A 37 -8.79 -6.07 -0.24
C PRO A 37 -9.58 -5.45 -1.39
N ILE A 38 -10.20 -4.30 -1.13
CA ILE A 38 -11.03 -3.58 -2.11
C ILE A 38 -10.19 -2.49 -2.78
N LEU A 39 -10.23 -2.45 -4.11
CA LEU A 39 -9.69 -1.34 -4.88
C LEU A 39 -10.66 -0.17 -4.84
N LEU A 40 -10.19 0.98 -4.33
CA LEU A 40 -11.01 2.19 -4.28
C LEU A 40 -11.25 2.71 -5.71
N PRO A 41 -12.48 3.18 -6.03
CA PRO A 41 -12.78 3.71 -7.35
C PRO A 41 -12.06 5.04 -7.58
N LEU A 42 -11.64 5.25 -8.83
CA LEU A 42 -11.07 6.52 -9.26
C LEU A 42 -12.16 7.59 -9.34
N LYS A 43 -11.83 8.81 -8.88
CA LYS A 43 -12.72 9.96 -9.02
C LYS A 43 -12.62 10.57 -10.41
N SER A 44 -13.75 11.00 -10.97
CA SER A 44 -13.75 11.79 -12.21
C SER A 44 -13.18 13.19 -11.98
N THR A 45 -12.70 13.84 -13.03
CA THR A 45 -12.22 15.23 -12.95
C THR A 45 -13.29 16.20 -12.44
N THR A 46 -14.55 15.99 -12.86
CA THR A 46 -15.71 16.75 -12.40
C THR A 46 -15.97 16.55 -10.90
N GLN A 47 -15.90 15.30 -10.43
CA GLN A 47 -16.08 14.98 -9.01
C GLN A 47 -15.00 15.65 -8.16
N LEU A 48 -13.74 15.57 -8.60
CA LEU A 48 -12.61 16.21 -7.90
C LEU A 48 -12.80 17.73 -7.80
N ARG A 49 -13.15 18.39 -8.91
CA ARG A 49 -13.37 19.84 -8.94
C ARG A 49 -14.54 20.27 -8.05
N PHE A 50 -15.63 19.48 -8.04
CA PHE A 50 -16.77 19.75 -7.18
C PHE A 50 -16.40 19.67 -5.70
N GLU A 51 -15.68 18.61 -5.30
CA GLU A 51 -15.21 18.46 -3.91
C GLU A 51 -14.28 19.60 -3.51
N GLN A 52 -13.36 20.02 -4.38
CA GLN A 52 -12.48 21.17 -4.14
C GLN A 52 -13.28 22.46 -3.93
N LEU A 53 -14.25 22.74 -4.79
CA LEU A 53 -15.11 23.92 -4.67
C LEU A 53 -15.90 23.90 -3.36
N GLN A 54 -16.44 22.74 -2.99
CA GLN A 54 -17.19 22.55 -1.75
C GLN A 54 -16.30 22.80 -0.52
N GLN A 55 -15.07 22.29 -0.54
CA GLN A 55 -14.11 22.49 0.55
C GLN A 55 -13.70 23.96 0.69
N GLU A 56 -13.43 24.64 -0.42
CA GLU A 56 -13.10 26.07 -0.44
C GLU A 56 -14.27 26.95 0.07
N ALA A 57 -15.48 26.69 -0.40
CA ALA A 57 -16.67 27.39 0.09
C ALA A 57 -16.88 27.17 1.61
N ALA A 58 -16.66 25.94 2.09
CA ALA A 58 -16.73 25.64 3.52
C ALA A 58 -15.64 26.35 4.33
N ARG A 59 -14.42 26.46 3.79
CA ARG A 59 -13.31 27.21 4.42
C ARG A 59 -13.67 28.68 4.57
N LEU A 60 -14.09 29.33 3.48
CA LEU A 60 -14.46 30.74 3.48
C LEU A 60 -15.57 31.05 4.50
N ARG A 61 -16.59 30.18 4.60
CA ARG A 61 -17.66 30.30 5.62
C ARG A 61 -17.13 30.20 7.05
N ARG A 62 -16.15 29.34 7.31
CA ARG A 62 -15.55 29.23 8.65
C ARG A 62 -14.72 30.47 8.97
N ASP A 63 -13.98 30.99 8.01
CA ASP A 63 -13.12 32.16 8.22
C ASP A 63 -13.94 33.44 8.42
N SER A 64 -15.03 33.63 7.66
CA SER A 64 -15.96 34.74 7.88
C SER A 64 -16.61 34.68 9.27
N ASN A 65 -16.94 33.48 9.75
CA ASN A 65 -17.51 33.30 11.09
C ASN A 65 -16.48 33.49 12.21
N LYS A 66 -15.19 33.26 11.95
CA LYS A 66 -14.12 33.55 12.90
C LYS A 66 -13.83 35.03 12.98
N SER A 67 -13.76 35.73 11.85
CA SER A 67 -13.53 37.18 11.82
C SER A 67 -14.69 37.95 12.45
N ALA A 68 -15.94 37.51 12.29
CA ALA A 68 -17.12 38.12 12.90
C ALA A 68 -17.19 37.95 14.43
N LYS A 69 -16.49 36.96 15.00
CA LYS A 69 -16.40 36.74 16.47
C LYS A 69 -15.22 37.47 17.12
N GLN A 70 -14.37 38.13 16.33
CA GLN A 70 -13.15 38.81 16.80
C GLN A 70 -13.30 40.33 16.94
N THR A 71 -14.44 40.90 16.57
CA THR A 71 -14.75 42.30 16.87
C THR A 71 -15.24 42.43 18.32
N PRO A 72 -14.69 43.38 19.11
CA PRO A 72 -15.00 43.58 20.53
C PRO A 72 -16.43 44.05 20.77
#